data_AF-A0ABC9VPU5-F1
#
_entry.id   AF-A0ABC9VPU5-F1
#
_cell.length_a   1.000
_cell.length_b   1.000
_cell.length_c   1.000
_cell.angle_alpha   90.00
_cell.angle_beta   90.00
_cell.angle_gamma   90.00
#
_symmetry.space_group_name_H-M   'P 1'
#
loop_
_entity.id
_entity.type
_entity.pdbx_description
1 polymer ?
#
loop_
_entity_poly.entity_id
_entity_poly.type
_entity_poly.pdbx_seq_one_letter_code
_entity_poly.pdbx_strand_id
1 'polypeptide(L)'
;MLPLLIEGDEGTIQVDGPANVMDSFDIFKDQDKTHIDEKVYPHRMYEEFRAFEKMIDDHDLVKDKEALDHSDQVMQVVQKAIDSAGLKLE
;
A
#
# COMPACT_ATOMS: atom_id res chain seq x y z
N MET A 1 -5.37 3.11 17.25
CA MET A 1 -4.50 3.45 16.10
C MET A 1 -5.24 4.54 15.35
N LEU A 2 -4.59 5.65 15.00
CA LEU A 2 -5.23 6.66 14.16
C LEU A 2 -5.48 6.06 12.77
N PRO A 3 -6.61 6.37 12.11
CA PRO A 3 -6.84 5.91 10.75
C PRO A 3 -5.84 6.56 9.79
N LEU A 4 -5.58 5.91 8.66
CA LEU A 4 -4.82 6.51 7.57
C LEU A 4 -5.79 7.28 6.68
N LEU A 5 -5.47 8.55 6.40
CA LEU A 5 -6.33 9.45 5.65
C LEU A 5 -5.63 9.90 4.38
N ILE A 6 -6.37 9.88 3.27
CA ILE A 6 -6.01 10.56 2.02
C ILE A 6 -7.10 11.60 1.76
N GLU A 7 -6.74 12.88 1.88
CA GLU A 7 -7.68 13.99 1.82
C GLU A 7 -7.51 14.77 0.51
N GLY A 8 -8.62 15.10 -0.13
CA GLY A 8 -8.67 15.99 -1.29
C GLY A 8 -9.82 16.98 -1.19
N ASP A 9 -9.95 17.85 -2.18
CA ASP A 9 -10.93 18.94 -2.14
C ASP A 9 -12.39 18.47 -2.13
N GLU A 10 -12.65 17.26 -2.65
CA GLU A 10 -14.00 16.68 -2.76
C GLU A 10 -14.33 15.63 -1.70
N GLY A 11 -13.42 15.36 -0.76
CA GLY A 11 -13.65 14.35 0.26
C GLY A 11 -12.39 13.63 0.73
N THR A 12 -12.61 12.59 1.54
CA THR A 12 -11.54 11.87 2.23
C THR A 12 -11.71 10.37 2.04
N ILE A 13 -10.61 9.69 1.71
CA ILE A 13 -10.50 8.24 1.82
C ILE A 13 -9.91 7.91 3.19
N GLN A 14 -10.62 7.12 3.97
CA GLN A 14 -10.19 6.66 5.28
C GLN A 14 -9.94 5.15 5.24
N VAL A 15 -8.76 4.74 5.69
CA VAL A 15 -8.41 3.34 5.90
C VAL A 15 -8.32 3.09 7.40
N ASP A 16 -9.20 2.21 7.88
CA ASP A 16 -9.19 1.78 9.28
C ASP A 16 -8.23 0.62 9.48
N GLY A 17 -7.20 0.86 10.31
CA GLY A 17 -6.15 -0.12 10.59
C GLY A 17 -4.82 0.21 9.91
N PRO A 18 -3.86 -0.72 9.96
CA PRO A 18 -2.53 -0.46 9.45
C PRO A 18 -2.50 -0.55 7.91
N ALA A 19 -1.70 0.32 7.30
CA ALA A 19 -1.56 0.42 5.84
C ALA A 19 -1.12 -0.90 5.18
N ASN A 20 -0.36 -1.73 5.88
CA ASN A 20 0.11 -3.02 5.37
C ASN A 20 -0.96 -4.12 5.37
N VAL A 21 -2.16 -3.85 5.87
CA VAL A 21 -3.30 -4.76 5.80
C VAL A 21 -4.30 -4.27 4.75
N MET A 22 -4.65 -2.97 4.77
CA MET A 22 -5.56 -2.35 3.78
C MET A 22 -6.77 -3.24 3.45
N ASP A 23 -7.48 -3.68 4.50
CA ASP A 23 -8.54 -4.68 4.35
C ASP A 23 -9.75 -4.10 3.59
N SER A 24 -10.16 -2.89 3.96
CA SER A 24 -11.23 -2.13 3.33
C SER A 24 -11.00 -0.65 3.60
N PHE A 25 -11.77 0.21 2.95
CA PHE A 25 -11.70 1.65 3.17
C PHE A 25 -13.05 2.31 2.99
N ASP A 26 -13.19 3.48 3.60
CA ASP A 26 -14.37 4.32 3.50
C ASP A 26 -14.07 5.58 2.68
N ILE A 27 -15.02 6.00 1.86
CA ILE A 27 -15.00 7.28 1.16
C ILE A 27 -16.03 8.20 1.83
N PHE A 28 -15.57 9.35 2.32
CA PHE A 28 -16.39 10.41 2.86
C PHE A 28 -16.50 11.54 1.86
N LYS A 29 -17.73 11.88 1.43
CA LYS A 29 -18.02 13.01 0.55
C LYS A 29 -19.25 13.74 1.09
N ASP A 30 -19.10 15.02 1.40
CA ASP A 30 -20.11 15.83 2.10
C ASP A 30 -20.59 15.16 3.41
N GLN A 31 -21.85 14.68 3.44
CA GLN A 31 -22.44 13.96 4.57
C GLN A 31 -22.55 12.44 4.32
N ASP A 32 -22.12 11.98 3.14
CA ASP A 32 -22.24 10.60 2.72
C ASP A 32 -20.96 9.82 3.05
N LYS A 33 -21.17 8.56 3.45
CA LYS A 33 -20.13 7.57 3.68
C LYS A 33 -20.37 6.37 2.77
N THR A 34 -19.38 6.02 1.96
CA THR A 34 -19.41 4.81 1.13
C THR A 34 -18.32 3.84 1.60
N HIS A 35 -18.72 2.62 1.98
CA HIS A 35 -17.79 1.57 2.34
C HIS A 35 -17.37 0.74 1.12
N ILE A 36 -16.07 0.54 0.93
CA ILE A 36 -15.50 -0.25 -0.17
C ILE A 36 -14.73 -1.44 0.41
N ASP A 37 -15.19 -2.64 0.06
CA ASP A 37 -14.52 -3.91 0.33
C ASP A 37 -14.57 -4.77 -0.94
N GLU A 38 -13.46 -4.79 -1.67
CA GLU A 38 -13.32 -5.50 -2.96
C GLU A 38 -12.45 -6.77 -2.81
N LYS A 39 -12.24 -7.25 -1.57
CA LYS A 39 -11.44 -8.46 -1.36
C LYS A 39 -12.15 -9.67 -1.94
N VAL A 40 -11.50 -10.33 -2.90
CA VAL A 40 -12.00 -11.57 -3.50
C VAL A 40 -11.64 -12.79 -2.66
N TYR A 41 -10.46 -12.77 -2.03
CA TYR A 41 -9.90 -13.91 -1.29
C TYR A 41 -9.67 -13.59 0.19
N PRO A 42 -9.88 -14.55 1.12
CA PRO A 42 -9.72 -14.30 2.55
C PRO A 42 -8.29 -13.99 3.00
N HIS A 43 -7.29 -14.50 2.29
CA HIS A 43 -5.89 -14.34 2.68
C HIS A 43 -5.26 -13.14 1.98
N ARG A 44 -4.81 -12.14 2.74
CA ARG A 44 -4.28 -10.87 2.21
C ARG A 44 -3.15 -11.02 1.17
N MET A 45 -2.32 -12.05 1.30
CA MET A 45 -1.19 -12.28 0.37
C MET A 45 -1.58 -13.05 -0.89
N TYR A 46 -2.84 -13.46 -1.03
CA TYR A 46 -3.25 -14.29 -2.18
C TYR A 46 -2.94 -13.59 -3.50
N GLU A 47 -3.32 -12.31 -3.61
CA GLU A 47 -3.10 -11.51 -4.82
C GLU A 47 -1.60 -11.30 -5.09
N GLU A 48 -0.79 -11.08 -4.06
CA GLU A 48 0.68 -10.96 -4.20
C GLU A 48 1.30 -12.24 -4.77
N PHE A 49 0.95 -13.41 -4.23
CA PHE A 49 1.46 -14.68 -4.74
C PHE A 49 1.01 -14.96 -6.17
N ARG A 50 -0.23 -14.64 -6.52
CA ARG A 50 -0.73 -14.76 -7.89
C ARG A 50 -0.01 -13.83 -8.85
N ALA A 51 0.31 -12.60 -8.42
CA ALA A 51 1.11 -11.68 -9.21
C ALA A 51 2.52 -12.22 -9.44
N PHE A 52 3.18 -12.76 -8.41
CA PHE A 52 4.52 -13.35 -8.53
C PHE A 52 4.54 -14.59 -9.43
N GLU A 53 3.60 -15.52 -9.26
CA GLU A 53 3.44 -16.69 -10.13
C GLU A 53 3.34 -16.23 -11.60
N LYS A 54 2.42 -15.30 -11.88
CA LYS A 54 2.20 -14.79 -13.23
C LYS A 54 3.45 -14.13 -13.82
N MET A 55 4.17 -13.33 -13.03
CA MET A 55 5.41 -12.68 -13.50
C MET A 55 6.50 -13.71 -13.85
N ILE A 56 6.62 -14.77 -13.06
CA ILE A 56 7.59 -15.85 -13.31
C ILE A 56 7.21 -16.64 -14.56
N ASP A 57 5.95 -17.07 -14.67
CA ASP A 57 5.46 -17.86 -15.80
C ASP A 57 5.63 -17.09 -17.12
N ASP A 58 5.26 -15.81 -17.13
CA ASP A 58 5.32 -14.95 -18.30
C ASP A 58 6.74 -14.40 -18.57
N HIS A 59 7.70 -14.63 -17.66
CA HIS A 59 9.04 -14.02 -17.69
C HIS A 59 8.97 -12.48 -17.84
N ASP A 60 8.07 -11.85 -17.09
CA ASP A 60 7.78 -10.41 -17.19
C ASP A 60 8.85 -9.58 -16.45
N LEU A 61 10.01 -9.44 -17.10
CA LEU A 61 11.15 -8.67 -16.58
C LEU A 61 10.87 -7.15 -16.49
N VAL A 62 9.83 -6.67 -17.17
CA VAL A 62 9.45 -5.24 -17.09
C VAL A 62 8.81 -4.99 -15.72
N LYS A 63 7.82 -5.79 -15.34
CA LYS A 63 7.20 -5.67 -14.02
C LYS A 63 8.16 -5.97 -12.87
N ASP A 64 9.07 -6.92 -13.06
CA ASP A 64 10.13 -7.21 -12.10
C ASP A 64 10.95 -5.95 -11.81
N LYS A 65 11.43 -5.31 -12.87
CA LYS A 65 12.18 -4.06 -12.75
C LYS A 65 11.37 -2.94 -12.10
N GLU A 66 10.11 -2.76 -12.49
CA GLU A 66 9.23 -1.75 -11.88
C GLU A 66 9.03 -1.98 -10.37
N ALA A 67 8.87 -3.24 -9.94
CA ALA A 67 8.73 -3.60 -8.53
C ALA A 67 10.02 -3.36 -7.74
N LEU A 68 11.18 -3.66 -8.34
CA LEU A 68 12.50 -3.39 -7.75
C LEU A 68 12.75 -1.87 -7.61
N ASP A 69 12.46 -1.10 -8.66
CA ASP A 69 12.60 0.36 -8.66
C ASP A 69 11.67 0.99 -7.59
N HIS A 70 10.44 0.50 -7.46
CA HIS A 70 9.53 0.93 -6.38
C HIS A 70 10.08 0.60 -4.99
N SER A 71 10.60 -0.62 -4.80
CA SER A 71 11.17 -1.06 -3.52
C SER A 71 12.37 -0.19 -3.11
N ASP A 72 13.24 0.18 -4.07
CA ASP A 72 14.36 1.09 -3.82
C ASP A 72 13.87 2.48 -3.38
N GLN A 73 12.84 3.04 -4.03
CA GLN A 73 12.26 4.33 -3.63
C GLN A 73 11.73 4.32 -2.19
N VAL A 74 11.03 3.24 -1.79
CA VAL A 74 10.55 3.07 -0.41
C VAL A 74 11.73 3.07 0.56
N MET A 75 12.79 2.31 0.27
CA MET A 75 13.98 2.24 1.12
C MET A 75 14.69 3.58 1.23
N GLN A 76 14.75 4.37 0.15
CA GLN A 76 15.31 5.73 0.20
C GLN A 76 14.52 6.67 1.13
N VAL A 77 13.19 6.56 1.17
CA VAL A 77 12.36 7.35 2.10
C VAL A 77 12.62 6.92 3.54
N VAL A 78 12.68 5.62 3.80
CA VAL A 78 13.00 5.07 5.13
C VAL A 78 14.39 5.52 5.59
N GLN A 79 15.40 5.46 4.71
CA GLN A 79 16.75 5.90 5.04
C GLN A 79 16.78 7.39 5.42
N LYS A 80 16.11 8.26 4.65
CA LYS A 80 16.01 9.68 4.97
C LYS A 80 15.36 9.91 6.35
N ALA A 81 14.33 9.13 6.69
CA ALA A 81 13.69 9.23 8.00
C ALA A 81 14.65 8.83 9.14
N ILE A 82 15.39 7.73 8.97
CA ILE A 82 16.40 7.26 9.93
C ILE A 82 17.49 8.32 10.14
N ASP A 83 18.03 8.87 9.05
CA ASP A 83 19.06 9.90 9.09
C ASP A 83 18.55 11.16 9.80
N SER A 84 17.32 11.58 9.49
CA SER A 84 16.69 12.76 10.11
C SER A 84 16.45 12.59 11.61
N ALA A 85 16.22 11.36 12.06
CA ALA A 85 16.02 11.02 13.46
C ALA A 85 17.34 10.76 14.21
N GLY A 86 18.49 10.79 13.52
CA GLY A 86 19.80 10.49 14.11
C GLY A 86 19.96 9.03 14.55
N LEU A 87 19.18 8.13 13.96
CA LEU A 87 19.22 6.71 14.26
C LEU A 87 20.35 6.03 13.49
N LYS A 88 20.96 5.00 14.08
CA LYS A 88 21.92 4.12 13.39
C LYS A 88 21.31 2.74 13.30
N LEU A 89 21.25 2.20 12.09
CA LEU A 89 20.99 0.78 11.89
C LEU A 89 22.33 0.05 12.09
N GLU A 90 22.34 -0.94 12.98
CA GLU A 90 23.47 -1.85 13.22
C GLU A 90 23.40 -3.08 12.30
#